data_AF-A0A285QQP4-F1
#
_entry.id   AF-A0A285QQP4-F1
#
_cell.length_a   1.000
_cell.length_b   1.000
_cell.length_c   1.000
_cell.angle_alpha   90.00
_cell.angle_beta   90.00
_cell.angle_gamma   90.00
#
_symmetry.space_group_name_H-M   'P 1'
#
loop_
_entity.id
_entity.type
_entity.pdbx_description
1 polymer ?
#
loop_
_entity_poly.entity_id
_entity_poly.type
_entity_poly.pdbx_seq_one_letter_code
_entity_poly.pdbx_strand_id
1 'polypeptide(L)'
;MGMLPVGIGPWSVRVAESGRGRAALELYQHGELADVLVDARLTPQLLRGARRSAGDGRRHVLAWGRLAADGAAPSVVFTGRWSLRSSRSGLAAQVVTVAGRFWLAWAEGPFRGVLVEHPAGGPAERLPLERVRVRVRVQERRVGGAA
;
A
#
# COMPACT_ATOMS: atom_id res chain seq x y z
N MET A 1 -10.21 -11.94 10.65
CA MET A 1 -9.88 -10.51 10.40
C MET A 1 -8.43 -10.31 10.79
N GLY A 2 -7.51 -10.18 9.83
CA GLY A 2 -6.16 -9.72 10.14
C GLY A 2 -6.21 -8.20 10.25
N MET A 3 -6.17 -7.67 11.48
CA MET A 3 -6.03 -6.22 11.66
C MET A 3 -4.58 -5.84 11.38
N LEU A 4 -4.38 -4.85 10.51
CA LEU A 4 -3.08 -4.20 10.45
C LEU A 4 -2.79 -3.49 11.77
N PRO A 5 -1.50 -3.25 12.08
CA PRO A 5 -1.14 -2.47 13.25
C PRO A 5 -1.88 -1.13 13.29
N VAL A 6 -2.27 -0.71 14.50
CA VAL A 6 -2.83 0.63 14.72
C VAL A 6 -1.80 1.66 14.25
N GLY A 7 -2.22 2.64 13.45
CA GLY A 7 -1.36 3.76 13.02
C GLY A 7 -0.92 3.77 11.54
N ILE A 8 -1.40 2.85 10.69
CA ILE A 8 -1.11 2.92 9.25
C ILE A 8 -1.84 4.06 8.51
N GLY A 9 -2.68 4.82 9.21
CA GLY A 9 -3.53 5.85 8.61
C GLY A 9 -4.81 5.23 8.03
N PRO A 10 -5.29 5.69 6.86
CA PRO A 10 -6.64 5.38 6.37
C PRO A 10 -6.78 4.01 5.69
N TRP A 11 -5.82 3.12 5.88
CA TRP A 11 -5.78 1.85 5.17
C TRP A 11 -6.32 0.72 6.02
N SER A 12 -6.93 -0.26 5.38
CA SER A 12 -7.23 -1.55 5.99
C SER A 12 -7.10 -2.65 4.95
N VAL A 13 -6.91 -3.89 5.40
CA VAL A 13 -6.79 -5.05 4.52
C VAL A 13 -7.65 -6.20 5.00
N ARG A 14 -8.04 -7.04 4.05
CA ARG A 14 -8.69 -8.32 4.32
C ARG A 14 -8.03 -9.38 3.49
N VAL A 15 -7.88 -10.56 4.09
CA VAL A 15 -7.47 -11.76 3.36
C VAL A 15 -8.71 -12.59 3.14
N ALA A 16 -9.00 -12.88 1.88
CA ALA A 16 -10.01 -13.84 1.48
C ALA A 16 -9.29 -15.12 1.03
N GLU A 17 -9.61 -16.23 1.67
CA GLU A 17 -9.17 -17.54 1.21
C GLU A 17 -10.27 -18.12 0.32
N SER A 18 -9.93 -18.39 -0.93
CA SER A 18 -10.81 -19.22 -1.76
C SER A 18 -10.53 -20.69 -1.46
N GLY A 19 -11.58 -21.52 -1.41
CA GLY A 19 -11.48 -22.96 -1.14
C GLY A 19 -10.62 -23.76 -2.11
N ARG A 20 -10.03 -23.13 -3.14
CA ARG A 20 -9.05 -23.73 -4.06
C ARG A 20 -7.59 -23.39 -3.72
N GLY A 21 -7.31 -22.95 -2.49
CA GLY A 21 -5.94 -22.67 -2.03
C GLY A 21 -5.33 -21.39 -2.62
N ARG A 22 -6.14 -20.51 -3.21
CA ARG A 22 -5.71 -19.19 -3.68
C ARG A 22 -6.16 -18.14 -2.68
N ALA A 23 -5.19 -17.50 -2.04
CA ALA A 23 -5.44 -16.34 -1.20
C ALA A 23 -5.63 -15.10 -2.09
N ALA A 24 -6.52 -14.21 -1.67
CA ALA A 24 -6.65 -12.87 -2.19
C ALA A 24 -6.47 -11.85 -1.07
N LEU A 25 -5.71 -10.79 -1.34
CA LEU A 25 -5.56 -9.64 -0.47
C LEU A 25 -6.40 -8.50 -1.03
N GLU A 26 -7.39 -8.09 -0.27
CA GLU A 26 -8.19 -6.91 -0.53
C GLU A 26 -7.58 -5.74 0.24
N LEU A 27 -7.28 -4.67 -0.46
CA LEU A 27 -6.78 -3.43 0.11
C LEU A 27 -7.87 -2.37 0.07
N TYR A 28 -8.07 -1.70 1.19
CA TYR A 28 -9.05 -0.64 1.34
C TYR A 28 -8.40 0.68 1.74
N GLN A 29 -8.99 1.78 1.27
CA GLN A 29 -8.64 3.13 1.64
C GLN A 29 -9.91 3.86 2.08
N HIS A 30 -9.95 4.36 3.32
CA HIS A 30 -11.14 5.01 3.88
C HIS A 30 -12.40 4.13 3.78
N GLY A 31 -12.24 2.81 3.91
CA GLY A 31 -13.33 1.83 3.78
C GLY A 31 -13.73 1.48 2.34
N GLU A 32 -13.19 2.16 1.33
CA GLU A 32 -13.45 1.87 -0.09
C GLU A 32 -12.38 0.93 -0.66
N LEU A 33 -12.79 -0.02 -1.51
CA LEU A 33 -11.87 -0.98 -2.11
C LEU A 33 -10.88 -0.27 -3.06
N ALA A 34 -9.59 -0.39 -2.76
CA ALA A 34 -8.52 0.32 -3.43
C ALA A 34 -7.81 -0.54 -4.49
N ASP A 35 -7.51 -1.80 -4.16
CA ASP A 35 -6.90 -2.81 -5.05
C ASP A 35 -7.20 -4.23 -4.53
N VAL A 36 -7.06 -5.22 -5.41
CA VAL A 36 -7.15 -6.64 -5.07
C VAL A 36 -5.96 -7.38 -5.68
N LEU A 37 -5.26 -8.14 -4.84
CA LEU A 37 -4.19 -9.03 -5.25
C LEU A 37 -4.68 -10.45 -5.10
N VAL A 38 -4.42 -11.28 -6.11
CA VAL A 38 -4.63 -12.73 -6.03
C VAL A 38 -3.27 -13.39 -6.05
N ASP A 39 -3.12 -14.42 -5.24
CA ASP A 39 -1.96 -15.30 -5.29
C ASP A 39 -1.97 -16.14 -6.58
N ALA A 40 -1.57 -15.49 -7.66
CA ALA A 40 -1.35 -16.08 -8.97
C ALA A 40 0.11 -15.82 -9.36
N ARG A 41 0.86 -16.91 -9.61
CA ARG A 41 2.29 -16.90 -9.98
C ARG A 41 2.57 -16.41 -11.41
N LEU A 42 1.66 -15.61 -11.98
CA LEU A 42 1.71 -15.24 -13.40
C LEU A 42 2.82 -14.24 -13.72
N THR A 43 3.33 -13.47 -12.75
CA THR A 43 4.40 -12.51 -13.00
C THR A 43 5.39 -12.45 -11.83
N PRO A 44 6.71 -12.28 -12.10
CA PRO A 44 7.74 -12.16 -11.06
C PRO A 44 7.77 -10.80 -10.37
N GLN A 45 6.86 -9.89 -10.71
CA GLN A 45 6.80 -8.55 -10.15
C GLN A 45 6.42 -8.59 -8.68
N LEU A 46 7.31 -8.06 -7.84
CA LEU A 46 7.10 -7.93 -6.40
C LEU A 46 6.23 -6.73 -6.08
N LEU A 47 6.37 -5.62 -6.82
CA LEU A 47 5.65 -4.39 -6.58
C LEU A 47 4.41 -4.33 -7.47
N ARG A 48 3.24 -4.36 -6.83
CA ARG A 48 1.95 -4.26 -7.52
C ARG A 48 1.46 -2.83 -7.60
N GLY A 49 1.51 -2.12 -6.48
CA GLY A 49 0.91 -0.80 -6.38
C GLY A 49 1.45 -0.01 -5.20
N ALA A 50 1.30 1.31 -5.31
CA ALA A 50 1.65 2.22 -4.24
C ALA A 50 0.82 3.50 -4.31
N ARG A 51 0.28 3.92 -3.17
CA ARG A 51 -0.60 5.09 -3.05
C ARG A 51 -0.17 6.00 -1.92
N ARG A 52 -0.55 7.27 -2.06
CA ARG A 52 -0.50 8.27 -1.00
C ARG A 52 -1.90 8.79 -0.70
N SER A 53 -2.16 8.99 0.59
CA SER A 53 -3.35 9.64 1.10
C SER A 53 -2.98 10.84 1.95
N ALA A 54 -3.78 11.89 1.86
CA ALA A 54 -3.74 13.01 2.79
C ALA A 54 -5.01 12.95 3.65
N GLY A 55 -4.85 12.92 4.97
CA GLY A 55 -5.92 12.88 5.96
C GLY A 55 -5.37 13.38 7.30
N ASP A 56 -6.21 14.06 8.09
CA ASP A 56 -5.87 14.54 9.45
C ASP A 56 -4.59 15.39 9.53
N GLY A 57 -4.32 16.19 8.48
CA GLY A 57 -3.12 17.02 8.38
C GLY A 57 -1.82 16.25 8.09
N ARG A 58 -1.87 14.92 8.01
CA ARG A 58 -0.74 14.03 7.73
C ARG A 58 -0.81 13.45 6.32
N ARG A 59 0.35 13.00 5.83
CA ARG A 59 0.46 12.28 4.56
C ARG A 59 0.91 10.87 4.85
N HIS A 60 0.05 9.91 4.54
CA HIS A 60 0.31 8.49 4.68
C HIS A 60 0.58 7.90 3.30
N VAL A 61 1.58 7.03 3.22
CA VAL A 61 1.92 6.30 2.00
C VAL A 61 1.88 4.81 2.29
N LEU A 62 1.44 4.05 1.29
CA LEU A 62 1.36 2.60 1.34
C LEU A 62 1.85 2.04 0.02
N ALA A 63 2.69 1.02 0.08
CA ALA A 63 3.07 0.19 -1.05
C ALA A 63 2.76 -1.27 -0.73
N TRP A 64 2.45 -2.05 -1.76
CA TRP A 64 2.04 -3.43 -1.59
C TRP A 64 2.39 -4.28 -2.80
N GLY A 65 2.41 -5.58 -2.57
CA GLY A 65 2.66 -6.53 -3.62
C GLY A 65 2.72 -7.97 -3.15
N ARG A 66 3.38 -8.79 -3.97
CA ARG A 66 3.53 -10.23 -3.71
C ARG A 66 4.93 -10.52 -3.24
N LEU A 67 5.07 -11.52 -2.37
CA LEU A 67 6.37 -12.03 -1.98
C LEU A 67 7.05 -12.71 -3.17
N ALA A 68 8.38 -12.83 -3.07
CA ALA A 68 9.12 -13.66 -3.99
C ALA A 68 8.67 -15.13 -3.88
N ALA A 69 9.01 -15.95 -4.88
CA ALA A 69 8.56 -17.34 -4.97
C ALA A 69 9.04 -18.21 -3.77
N ASP A 70 10.14 -17.82 -3.15
CA ASP A 70 10.71 -18.40 -1.93
C ASP A 70 10.08 -17.86 -0.63
N GLY A 71 9.11 -16.94 -0.74
CA GLY A 71 8.47 -16.28 0.39
C GLY A 71 9.27 -15.14 1.00
N ALA A 72 10.43 -14.77 0.44
CA ALA A 72 11.25 -13.70 0.97
C ALA A 72 10.57 -12.33 0.76
N ALA A 73 10.64 -11.49 1.81
CA ALA A 73 10.15 -10.12 1.76
C ALA A 73 11.15 -9.21 1.04
N PRO A 74 10.68 -8.26 0.22
CA PRO A 74 11.57 -7.29 -0.42
C PRO A 74 12.08 -6.25 0.58
N SER A 75 13.14 -5.54 0.19
CA SER A 75 13.51 -4.26 0.80
C SER A 75 12.71 -3.13 0.15
N VAL A 76 12.15 -2.22 0.96
CA VAL A 76 11.27 -1.14 0.48
C VAL A 76 11.76 0.21 0.98
N VAL A 77 11.92 1.17 0.06
CA VAL A 77 12.30 2.54 0.38
C VAL A 77 11.31 3.51 -0.24
N PHE A 78 10.66 4.34 0.59
CA PHE A 78 9.86 5.45 0.11
C PHE A 78 10.76 6.65 -0.22
N THR A 79 10.54 7.26 -1.38
CA THR A 79 11.42 8.31 -1.92
C THR A 79 10.68 9.63 -2.11
N GLY A 80 11.38 10.74 -1.81
CA GLY A 80 10.91 12.11 -2.00
C GLY A 80 10.92 12.58 -3.47
N ARG A 81 11.08 13.90 -3.71
CA ARG A 81 11.25 14.44 -5.07
C ARG A 81 12.42 13.73 -5.77
N TRP A 82 12.18 13.30 -7.01
CA TRP A 82 13.19 12.73 -7.90
C TRP A 82 14.19 13.81 -8.34
N SER A 83 15.10 14.19 -7.45
CA SER A 83 16.21 15.07 -7.78
C SER A 83 17.30 14.24 -8.45
N LEU A 84 17.76 14.69 -9.63
CA LEU A 84 18.91 14.15 -10.36
C LEU A 84 20.24 14.26 -9.60
N ARG A 85 20.26 14.88 -8.41
CA ARG A 85 21.39 14.85 -7.48
C ARG A 85 21.01 14.06 -6.24
N SER A 86 21.75 12.98 -6.07
CA SER A 86 21.81 11.99 -4.99
C SER A 86 21.83 12.59 -3.57
N SER A 87 20.71 13.15 -3.13
CA SER A 87 20.43 13.42 -1.71
C SER A 87 19.35 12.46 -1.25
N ARG A 88 19.81 11.49 -0.44
CA ARG A 88 19.14 10.29 0.07
C ARG A 88 18.01 10.57 1.05
N SER A 89 17.02 11.39 0.68
CA SER A 89 15.78 11.53 1.49
C SER A 89 14.83 10.35 1.25
N GLY A 90 15.37 9.13 1.34
CA GLY A 90 14.61 7.89 1.28
C GLY A 90 14.41 7.34 2.69
N LEU A 91 13.20 6.86 3.00
CA LEU A 91 12.93 6.19 4.26
C LEU A 91 12.80 4.69 3.99
N ALA A 92 13.69 3.90 4.58
CA ALA A 92 13.53 2.46 4.63
C ALA A 92 12.26 2.15 5.42
N ALA A 93 11.32 1.46 4.79
CA ALA A 93 10.03 1.14 5.37
C ALA A 93 10.08 -0.23 6.02
N GLN A 94 9.36 -0.37 7.13
CA GLN A 94 9.07 -1.69 7.66
C GLN A 94 8.15 -2.43 6.68
N VAL A 95 8.50 -3.68 6.38
CA VAL A 95 7.71 -4.58 5.54
C VAL A 95 7.02 -5.60 6.43
N VAL A 96 5.71 -5.74 6.26
CA VAL A 96 4.91 -6.77 6.91
C VAL A 96 4.42 -7.75 5.87
N THR A 97 4.58 -9.04 6.15
CA THR A 97 4.05 -10.12 5.32
C THR A 97 2.61 -10.44 5.73
N VAL A 98 1.78 -10.74 4.73
CA VAL A 98 0.37 -11.07 4.94
C VAL A 98 0.07 -12.40 4.28
N ALA A 99 -0.51 -13.32 5.08
CA ALA A 99 -0.81 -14.69 4.69
C ALA A 99 0.39 -15.48 4.10
N GLY A 100 1.63 -15.04 4.34
CA GLY A 100 2.83 -15.63 3.76
C GLY A 100 2.88 -15.57 2.21
N ARG A 101 2.08 -14.70 1.58
CA ARG A 101 2.02 -14.55 0.11
C ARG A 101 2.16 -13.11 -0.36
N PHE A 102 1.77 -12.17 0.48
CA PHE A 102 1.77 -10.74 0.15
C PHE A 102 2.66 -9.97 1.11
N TRP A 103 3.00 -8.75 0.72
CA TRP A 103 3.67 -7.80 1.59
C TRP A 103 3.04 -6.43 1.51
N LEU A 104 3.19 -5.68 2.61
CA LEU A 104 2.76 -4.30 2.78
C LEU A 104 3.88 -3.50 3.40
N ALA A 105 4.04 -2.26 2.99
CA ALA A 105 4.94 -1.30 3.61
C ALA A 105 4.28 0.07 3.67
N TRP A 106 4.42 0.79 4.78
CA TRP A 106 3.83 2.11 4.95
C TRP A 106 4.79 3.09 5.62
N ALA A 107 4.52 4.37 5.44
CA ALA A 107 5.22 5.45 6.13
C ALA A 107 4.36 6.72 6.21
N GLU A 108 4.74 7.63 7.11
CA GLU A 108 4.27 9.01 7.10
C GLU A 108 5.32 9.91 6.45
N GLY A 109 4.90 10.77 5.52
CA GLY A 109 5.80 11.76 4.95
C GLY A 109 5.46 12.23 3.53
N PRO A 110 6.22 13.22 3.02
CA PRO A 110 5.97 13.84 1.72
C PRO A 110 6.53 13.01 0.54
N PHE A 111 6.47 11.69 0.62
CA PHE A 111 7.00 10.80 -0.40
C PHE A 111 6.20 10.89 -1.71
N ARG A 112 6.87 10.57 -2.82
CA ARG A 112 6.33 10.63 -4.18
C ARG A 112 6.60 9.37 -5.00
N GLY A 113 7.51 8.51 -4.55
CA GLY A 113 7.74 7.22 -5.17
C GLY A 113 8.10 6.16 -4.14
N VAL A 114 8.17 4.92 -4.62
CA VAL A 114 8.68 3.77 -3.89
C VAL A 114 9.71 3.03 -4.75
N LEU A 115 10.77 2.56 -4.09
CA LEU A 115 11.77 1.66 -4.62
C LEU A 115 11.61 0.32 -3.89
N VAL A 116 11.58 -0.77 -4.64
CA VAL A 116 11.50 -2.14 -4.12
C VAL A 116 12.67 -2.93 -4.67
N GLU A 117 13.48 -3.48 -3.78
CA GLU A 117 14.63 -4.32 -4.15
C GLU A 117 14.28 -5.79 -3.90
N HIS A 118 14.62 -6.62 -4.89
CA HIS A 118 14.40 -8.06 -4.82
C HIS A 118 15.37 -8.68 -3.81
N PRO A 119 14.90 -9.57 -2.91
CA PRO A 119 15.76 -10.18 -1.90
C PRO A 119 16.88 -11.04 -2.51
N ALA A 120 16.65 -11.61 -3.70
CA ALA A 120 17.64 -12.39 -4.44
C ALA A 120 18.55 -11.55 -5.37
N GLY A 121 18.56 -10.22 -5.25
CA GLY A 121 19.43 -9.35 -6.06
C GLY A 121 18.94 -9.10 -7.50
N GLY A 122 17.65 -9.33 -7.76
CA GLY A 122 17.00 -8.97 -9.03
C GLY A 122 16.87 -7.47 -9.27
N PRO A 123 16.41 -7.04 -10.47
CA PRO A 123 16.28 -5.62 -10.81
C PRO A 123 15.30 -4.93 -9.86
N ALA A 124 15.67 -3.76 -9.36
CA ALA A 124 14.80 -2.99 -8.48
C ALA A 124 13.58 -2.44 -9.23
N GLU A 125 12.40 -2.57 -8.62
CA GLU A 125 11.13 -2.06 -9.13
C GLU A 125 10.85 -0.68 -8.55
N ARG A 126 10.31 0.22 -9.38
CA ARG A 126 10.03 1.62 -9.00
C ARG A 126 8.64 2.02 -9.47
N LEU A 127 7.85 2.59 -8.58
CA LEU A 127 6.57 3.20 -8.94
C LEU A 127 6.41 4.60 -8.32
N PRO A 128 5.78 5.54 -9.04
CA PRO A 128 5.27 6.76 -8.43
C PRO A 128 4.10 6.43 -7.49
N LEU A 129 3.95 7.20 -6.42
CA LEU A 129 2.81 7.09 -5.52
C LEU A 129 1.57 7.73 -6.14
N GLU A 130 0.58 6.89 -6.45
CA GLU A 130 -0.73 7.34 -6.94
C GLU A 130 -1.40 8.26 -5.91
N ARG A 131 -1.89 9.40 -6.37
CA ARG A 131 -2.62 10.36 -5.53
C ARG A 131 -4.12 10.09 -5.63
N VAL A 132 -4.70 9.51 -4.61
CA VAL A 132 -6.16 9.43 -4.49
C VAL A 132 -6.63 10.61 -3.64
N ARG A 133 -7.43 11.51 -4.24
CA ARG A 133 -8.08 12.59 -3.51
C ARG A 133 -9.30 12.00 -2.80
N VAL A 134 -9.39 12.17 -1.49
CA VAL A 134 -10.62 11.86 -0.75
C VAL A 134 -11.74 12.71 -1.35
N ARG A 135 -12.77 12.08 -1.90
CA ARG A 135 -14.03 12.78 -2.14
C ARG A 135 -14.68 12.93 -0.78
N VAL A 136 -14.62 14.13 -0.20
CA VAL A 136 -15.39 14.44 1.00
C VAL A 136 -16.85 14.29 0.62
N ARG A 137 -17.53 13.23 1.08
CA ARG A 137 -18.99 13.21 1.05
C ARG A 137 -19.43 14.27 2.03
N VAL A 138 -19.85 15.43 1.51
CA VAL A 138 -20.63 16.40 2.28
C VAL A 138 -21.92 15.68 2.65
N GLN A 139 -22.00 15.21 3.89
CA GLN A 139 -23.23 14.67 4.44
C GLN A 139 -24.17 15.85 4.63
N GLU A 140 -25.06 16.09 3.66
CA GLU A 140 -26.19 17.00 3.83
C GLU A 140 -26.97 16.55 5.06
N ARG A 141 -26.81 17.27 6.16
CA ARG A 141 -27.83 17.30 7.21
C ARG A 141 -29.06 17.95 6.60
N ARG A 142 -29.98 17.15 6.07
CA ARG A 142 -31.40 17.55 6.04
C ARG A 142 -31.87 17.59 7.49
N VAL A 143 -31.72 18.76 8.11
CA VAL A 143 -32.50 19.10 9.29
C VAL A 143 -33.90 19.38 8.77
N GLY A 144 -34.85 18.52 9.15
CA GLY A 144 -36.26 18.78 8.94
C GLY A 144 -36.66 20.07 9.64
N GLY A 145 -37.39 20.91 8.92
CA GLY A 145 -38.15 22.01 9.48
C GLY A 145 -39.59 21.81 9.03
N ALA A 146 -40.39 21.20 9.90
CA ALA A 146 -41.84 21.26 9.83
C ALA A 146 -42.29 22.61 10.38
N ALA A 147 -43.17 23.29 9.64
CA ALA A 147 -44.21 24.19 10.15
C ALA A 147 -45.22 24.40 9.02
#